data_AF-A0A8T1SG33-F1
#
_entry.id   AF-A0A8T1SG33-F1
#
_cell.length_a   1.000
_cell.length_b   1.000
_cell.length_c   1.000
_cell.angle_alpha   90.00
_cell.angle_beta   90.00
_cell.angle_gamma   90.00
#
_symmetry.space_group_name_H-M   'P 1'
#
loop_
_entity.id
_entity.type
_entity.pdbx_description
1 polymer ?
#
loop_
_entity_poly.entity_id
_entity_poly.type
_entity_poly.pdbx_seq_one_letter_code
_entity_poly.pdbx_strand_id
1 'polypeptide(L)'
;PESLTHLRPPHSLGSLGAGSDYASFIHYLGITSMDIAYTYDRNKTSARIYPAYHTAFDTFDYADRFIDPGFTSHQAVARTAGNVLLRLADSLVLPLNVSDYGEKLEELYSVA
;
A
#
# COMPACT_ATOMS: atom_id res chain seq x y z
N PRO A 1 -9.38 31.93 -1.71
CA PRO A 1 -9.71 30.52 -2.03
C PRO A 1 -8.49 29.65 -1.77
N GLU A 2 -8.47 28.98 -0.62
CA GLU A 2 -7.35 28.13 -0.18
C GLU A 2 -7.13 26.97 -1.16
N SER A 3 -5.87 26.71 -1.48
CA SER A 3 -5.45 25.72 -2.47
C SER A 3 -5.71 24.30 -1.96
N LEU A 4 -6.51 23.54 -2.71
CA LEU A 4 -6.87 22.14 -2.45
C LEU A 4 -5.71 21.13 -2.66
N THR A 5 -4.46 21.57 -2.66
CA THR A 5 -3.28 20.77 -3.05
C THR A 5 -2.68 19.90 -1.94
N HIS A 6 -3.23 19.91 -0.72
CA HIS A 6 -2.63 19.19 0.43
C HIS A 6 -3.53 18.14 1.10
N LEU A 7 -4.72 17.89 0.57
CA LEU A 7 -5.55 16.79 1.05
C LEU A 7 -5.49 15.67 0.02
N ARG A 8 -4.61 14.68 0.26
CA ARG A 8 -4.76 13.37 -0.38
C ARG A 8 -6.22 12.96 -0.17
N PRO A 9 -6.96 12.56 -1.22
CA PRO A 9 -8.31 12.07 -1.03
C PRO A 9 -8.28 10.91 -0.01
N PRO A 10 -9.37 10.69 0.75
CA PRO A 10 -9.40 9.80 1.92
C PRO A 10 -8.96 8.35 1.64
N HIS A 11 -8.80 7.97 0.37
CA HIS A 11 -8.25 6.70 -0.07
C HIS A 11 -7.24 6.92 -1.23
N SER A 12 -6.01 7.33 -0.91
CA SER A 12 -4.93 7.44 -1.90
C SER A 12 -4.08 6.16 -1.94
N LEU A 13 -3.86 5.59 -3.12
CA LEU A 13 -2.88 4.54 -3.34
C LEU A 13 -1.50 5.15 -3.65
N GLY A 14 -0.44 4.59 -3.08
CA GLY A 14 0.93 4.97 -3.40
C GLY A 14 1.37 4.41 -4.76
N SER A 15 2.31 5.08 -5.43
CA SER A 15 2.97 4.52 -6.62
C SER A 15 3.96 3.41 -6.22
N LEU A 16 4.07 2.38 -7.06
CA LEU A 16 5.02 1.29 -6.86
C LEU A 16 6.41 1.66 -7.40
N GLY A 17 7.40 1.69 -6.50
CA GLY A 17 8.80 1.87 -6.83
C GLY A 17 9.53 0.52 -6.96
N ALA A 18 10.72 0.42 -6.37
CA ALA A 18 11.51 -0.81 -6.35
C ALA A 18 11.83 -1.28 -4.91
N GLY A 19 10.90 -1.04 -3.98
CA GLY A 19 11.11 -1.27 -2.54
C GLY A 19 10.87 -2.71 -2.06
N SER A 20 10.35 -3.60 -2.91
CA SER A 20 10.04 -5.00 -2.60
C SER A 20 10.00 -5.83 -3.90
N ASP A 21 9.64 -7.11 -3.79
CA ASP A 21 9.71 -8.09 -4.89
C ASP A 21 8.78 -7.78 -6.07
N TYR A 22 7.71 -6.99 -5.86
CA TYR A 22 6.80 -6.55 -6.92
C TYR A 22 7.50 -5.78 -8.04
N ALA A 23 8.70 -5.25 -7.80
CA ALA A 23 9.43 -4.42 -8.76
C ALA A 23 9.65 -5.10 -10.11
N SER A 24 10.03 -6.38 -10.10
CA SER A 24 10.26 -7.14 -11.34
C SER A 24 8.95 -7.40 -12.11
N PHE A 25 7.86 -7.62 -11.39
CA PHE A 25 6.54 -7.84 -11.99
C PHE A 25 6.05 -6.59 -12.73
N ILE A 26 6.08 -5.42 -12.07
CA ILE A 26 5.54 -4.20 -12.68
C ILE A 26 6.50 -3.52 -13.65
N HIS A 27 7.79 -3.40 -13.32
CA HIS A 27 8.73 -2.61 -14.13
C HIS A 27 9.36 -3.39 -15.27
N TYR A 28 9.47 -4.72 -15.15
CA TYR A 28 10.07 -5.56 -16.19
C TYR A 28 9.00 -6.33 -16.99
N LEU A 29 8.06 -6.98 -16.32
CA LEU A 29 7.04 -7.81 -16.98
C LEU A 29 5.76 -7.05 -17.35
N GLY A 30 5.53 -5.85 -16.79
CA GLY A 30 4.30 -5.09 -17.00
C GLY A 30 3.06 -5.73 -16.36
N ILE A 31 3.23 -6.55 -15.32
CA ILE A 31 2.14 -7.21 -14.60
C ILE A 31 1.60 -6.26 -13.53
N THR A 32 0.29 -5.98 -13.57
CA THR A 32 -0.40 -5.19 -12.55
C THR A 32 -0.12 -5.77 -11.16
N SER A 33 0.40 -4.94 -10.28
CA SER A 33 0.93 -5.35 -8.98
C SER A 33 0.35 -4.50 -7.85
N MET A 34 0.37 -5.02 -6.62
CA MET A 34 -0.11 -4.35 -5.41
C MET A 34 0.74 -4.77 -4.20
N ASP A 35 0.99 -3.84 -3.29
CA ASP A 35 1.56 -4.09 -1.96
C ASP A 35 0.56 -3.61 -0.90
N ILE A 36 0.33 -4.41 0.14
CA ILE A 36 -0.69 -4.18 1.16
C ILE A 36 -0.03 -4.26 2.54
N ALA A 37 -0.13 -3.17 3.30
CA ALA A 37 0.38 -3.09 4.67
C ALA A 37 -0.54 -2.26 5.57
N TYR A 38 -0.51 -2.55 6.87
CA TYR A 38 -0.94 -1.61 7.89
C TYR A 38 0.24 -0.69 8.24
N THR A 39 0.00 0.59 8.52
CA THR A 39 1.07 1.55 8.82
C THR A 39 0.67 2.50 9.94
N TYR A 40 1.65 3.22 10.47
CA TYR A 40 1.47 4.14 11.58
C TYR A 40 0.94 5.51 11.11
N ASP A 41 0.34 6.24 12.05
CA ASP A 41 -0.14 7.60 11.82
C ASP A 41 1.04 8.57 11.65
N ARG A 42 1.20 9.08 10.43
CA ARG A 42 2.26 10.03 10.06
C ARG A 42 2.14 11.40 10.75
N ASN A 43 0.98 11.73 11.33
CA ASN A 43 0.83 12.96 12.11
C ASN A 43 1.39 12.85 13.53
N LYS A 44 1.65 11.61 14.00
CA LYS A 44 2.19 11.35 15.34
C LYS A 44 3.68 11.08 15.36
N THR A 45 4.29 10.87 14.19
CA THR A 45 5.72 10.56 14.09
C THR A 45 6.29 10.99 12.74
N SER A 46 7.51 11.50 12.76
CA SER A 46 8.32 11.77 11.57
C SER A 46 9.20 10.59 11.16
N ALA A 47 8.99 9.41 11.77
CA ALA A 47 9.74 8.21 11.44
C ALA A 47 9.63 7.89 9.94
N ARG A 48 10.80 7.66 9.32
CA ARG A 48 10.89 7.31 7.89
C ARG A 48 10.34 5.90 7.61
N ILE A 49 10.58 4.98 8.53
CA ILE A 49 10.11 3.59 8.59
C ILE A 49 9.99 3.19 10.06
N TYR A 50 9.41 2.03 10.39
CA TYR A 50 9.37 1.58 11.78
C TYR A 50 10.79 1.47 12.38
N PRO A 51 11.01 1.93 13.63
CA PRO A 51 12.36 2.15 14.16
C PRO A 51 13.29 0.93 14.23
N ALA A 52 12.74 -0.28 14.38
CA ALA A 52 13.54 -1.51 14.51
C ALA A 52 14.02 -2.10 13.17
N TYR A 53 13.57 -1.55 12.04
CA TYR A 53 13.85 -2.08 10.69
C TYR A 53 15.34 -2.37 10.45
N HIS A 54 15.63 -3.58 9.97
CA HIS A 54 16.99 -4.07 9.66
C HIS A 54 17.97 -4.04 10.85
N THR A 55 17.46 -4.17 12.08
CA THR A 55 18.29 -4.29 13.29
C THR A 55 18.03 -5.61 14.03
N ALA A 56 18.89 -5.95 14.98
CA ALA A 56 18.66 -7.08 15.88
C ALA A 56 17.48 -6.89 16.86
N PHE A 57 16.88 -5.69 16.88
CA PHE A 57 15.72 -5.39 17.71
C PHE A 57 14.38 -5.68 17.02
N ASP A 58 14.39 -6.03 15.73
CA ASP A 58 13.21 -6.52 15.03
C ASP A 58 12.91 -7.95 15.48
N THR A 59 12.11 -8.06 16.54
CA THR A 59 11.86 -9.29 17.27
C THR A 59 10.36 -9.52 17.43
N PHE A 60 9.98 -10.76 17.70
CA PHE A 60 8.60 -11.10 18.00
C PHE A 60 8.04 -10.28 19.17
N ASP A 61 8.82 -10.08 20.25
CA ASP A 61 8.43 -9.26 21.41
C ASP A 61 8.11 -7.82 21.01
N TYR A 62 8.91 -7.24 20.10
CA TYR A 62 8.66 -5.90 19.57
C TYR A 62 7.33 -5.82 18.83
N ALA A 63 7.04 -6.84 18.00
CA ALA A 63 5.78 -6.91 17.26
C ALA A 63 4.56 -7.09 18.19
N ASP A 64 4.61 -8.07 19.10
CA ASP A 64 3.52 -8.42 20.02
C ASP A 64 3.23 -7.32 21.04
N ARG A 65 4.24 -6.56 21.47
CA ARG A 65 4.03 -5.52 22.50
C ARG A 65 3.78 -4.13 21.97
N PHE A 66 4.34 -3.78 20.80
CA PHE A 66 4.32 -2.39 20.33
C PHE A 66 3.74 -2.20 18.94
N ILE A 67 3.91 -3.16 18.02
CA ILE A 67 3.44 -2.99 16.63
C ILE A 67 1.98 -3.39 16.49
N ASP A 68 1.60 -4.58 16.96
CA ASP A 68 0.23 -5.08 16.86
C ASP A 68 -0.12 -6.03 18.02
N PRO A 69 -0.30 -5.51 19.25
CA PRO A 69 -0.77 -6.32 20.37
C PRO A 69 -2.12 -6.99 20.06
N GLY A 70 -2.13 -8.32 20.11
CA GLY A 70 -3.29 -9.13 19.76
C GLY A 70 -3.47 -9.41 18.26
N PHE A 71 -2.51 -9.01 17.41
CA PHE A 71 -2.42 -9.39 15.99
C PHE A 71 -3.64 -9.01 15.12
N THR A 72 -4.35 -7.96 15.49
CA THR A 72 -5.58 -7.56 14.80
C THR A 72 -5.31 -6.84 13.49
N SER A 73 -4.25 -6.03 13.41
CA SER A 73 -3.82 -5.39 12.15
C SER A 73 -3.26 -6.41 11.18
N HIS A 74 -2.49 -7.41 11.65
CA HIS A 74 -2.05 -8.54 10.83
C HIS A 74 -3.25 -9.33 10.28
N GLN A 75 -4.26 -9.61 11.12
CA GLN A 75 -5.50 -10.24 10.66
C GLN A 75 -6.23 -9.39 9.60
N ALA A 76 -6.28 -8.07 9.78
CA ALA A 76 -6.90 -7.16 8.82
C ALA A 76 -6.18 -7.19 7.46
N VAL A 77 -4.85 -7.11 7.44
CA VAL A 77 -4.05 -7.22 6.21
C VAL A 77 -4.27 -8.58 5.54
N ALA A 78 -4.25 -9.68 6.31
CA ALA A 78 -4.48 -11.02 5.79
C ALA A 78 -5.87 -11.17 5.14
N ARG A 79 -6.92 -10.65 5.77
CA ARG A 79 -8.27 -10.63 5.20
C ARG A 79 -8.35 -9.78 3.92
N THR A 80 -7.71 -8.61 3.91
CA THR A 80 -7.69 -7.74 2.73
C THR A 80 -6.98 -8.43 1.55
N ALA A 81 -5.78 -8.95 1.77
CA ALA A 81 -5.03 -9.68 0.75
C ALA A 81 -5.80 -10.91 0.26
N GLY A 82 -6.35 -11.71 1.18
CA GLY A 82 -7.16 -12.88 0.84
C GLY A 82 -8.39 -12.53 -0.01
N ASN A 83 -9.12 -11.47 0.33
CA ASN A 83 -10.28 -11.03 -0.45
C ASN A 83 -9.89 -10.52 -1.84
N VAL A 84 -8.79 -9.79 -1.97
CA VAL A 84 -8.27 -9.35 -3.28
C VAL A 84 -7.91 -10.56 -4.14
N LEU A 85 -7.20 -11.54 -3.57
CA LEU A 85 -6.82 -12.76 -4.27
C LEU A 85 -8.03 -13.57 -4.73
N LEU A 86 -9.02 -13.81 -3.86
CA LEU A 86 -10.24 -14.53 -4.21
C LEU A 86 -10.99 -13.83 -5.35
N ARG A 87 -11.11 -12.50 -5.29
CA ARG A 87 -11.77 -11.73 -6.37
C ARG A 87 -11.00 -11.83 -7.68
N LEU A 88 -9.67 -11.75 -7.66
CA LEU A 88 -8.87 -11.85 -8.89
C LEU A 88 -8.86 -13.26 -9.47
N ALA A 89 -8.87 -14.29 -8.63
CA ALA A 89 -8.79 -15.69 -9.06
C ALA A 89 -10.14 -16.23 -9.57
N ASP A 90 -11.26 -15.87 -8.92
CA ASP A 90 -12.54 -16.55 -9.12
C ASP A 90 -13.57 -15.73 -9.90
N SER A 91 -13.35 -14.41 -10.11
CA SER A 91 -14.32 -13.59 -10.83
C SER A 91 -14.37 -13.94 -12.32
N LEU A 92 -15.58 -14.13 -12.86
CA LEU A 92 -15.80 -14.39 -14.29
C LEU A 92 -15.24 -13.27 -15.20
N VAL A 93 -15.34 -12.03 -14.73
CA VAL A 93 -14.74 -10.85 -15.37
C VAL A 93 -13.71 -10.30 -14.41
N LEU A 94 -12.49 -10.04 -14.90
CA LEU A 94 -11.42 -9.50 -14.06
C LEU A 94 -11.86 -8.17 -13.44
N PRO A 95 -11.79 -8.02 -12.10
CA PRO A 95 -12.22 -6.82 -11.41
C PRO A 95 -11.15 -5.71 -11.48
N LEU A 96 -10.70 -5.38 -12.69
CA LEU A 96 -9.74 -4.32 -12.99
C LEU A 96 -10.44 -3.22 -13.80
N ASN A 97 -10.41 -1.98 -13.30
CA ASN A 97 -10.94 -0.83 -14.02
C ASN A 97 -9.81 -0.04 -14.67
N VAL A 98 -9.70 -0.12 -15.99
CA VAL A 98 -8.64 0.60 -16.74
C VAL A 98 -8.90 2.10 -16.84
N SER A 99 -10.14 2.55 -16.65
CA SER A 99 -10.46 3.99 -16.65
C SER A 99 -9.76 4.74 -15.53
N ASP A 100 -9.51 4.09 -14.39
CA ASP A 100 -8.74 4.66 -13.26
C ASP A 100 -7.32 5.07 -13.69
N TYR A 101 -6.72 4.35 -14.64
CA TYR A 101 -5.42 4.69 -15.19
C TYR A 101 -5.49 5.92 -16.11
N GLY A 102 -6.60 6.09 -16.83
CA GLY A 102 -6.87 7.29 -17.63
C GLY A 102 -6.91 8.55 -16.78
N GLU A 103 -7.65 8.51 -15.65
CA GLU A 103 -7.67 9.60 -14.68
C GLU A 103 -6.27 9.93 -14.16
N LYS A 104 -5.45 8.90 -13.88
CA LYS A 104 -4.07 9.12 -13.44
C LYS A 104 -3.19 9.77 -14.51
N LEU A 105 -3.37 9.41 -15.78
CA LEU A 105 -2.64 10.03 -16.88
C LEU A 105 -3.03 11.51 -17.06
N GLU A 106 -4.31 11.84 -16.91
CA GLU A 106 -4.79 13.23 -16.94
C GLU A 106 -4.24 14.05 -15.77
N GLU A 107 -4.18 13.48 -14.57
CA GLU A 107 -3.53 14.09 -13.40
C GLU A 107 -2.05 14.37 -13.69
N LEU A 108 -1.31 13.39 -14.23
CA LEU A 108 0.11 13.55 -14.56
C LEU A 108 0.34 14.59 -15.67
N TYR A 109 -0.57 14.67 -16.64
CA TYR A 109 -0.50 15.65 -17.72
C TYR A 109 -0.83 17.07 -17.25
N SER A 110 -1.84 17.23 -16.40
CA SER A 110 -2.30 18.55 -15.92
C SER A 110 -1.36 19.23 -14.93
N VAL A 111 -0.45 18.47 -14.31
CA VAL A 111 0.59 18.99 -13.40
C VAL A 111 1.88 19.39 -14.17
N ALA A 112 2.01 18.97 -15.43
CA ALA A 112 3.12 19.36 -16.33
C ALA A 112 2.83 20.68 -17.07
#